data_AF-A0A935YSJ5-F1
#
_entry.id   AF-A0A935YSJ5-F1
#
_cell.length_a   1.000
_cell.length_b   1.000
_cell.length_c   1.000
_cell.angle_alpha   90.00
_cell.angle_beta   90.00
_cell.angle_gamma   90.00
#
_symmetry.space_group_name_H-M   'P 1'
#
loop_
_entity.id
_entity.type
_entity.pdbx_description
1 polymer ?
#
loop_
_entity_poly.entity_id
_entity_poly.type
_entity_poly.pdbx_seq_one_letter_code
_entity_poly.pdbx_strand_id
1 'polypeptide(L)'
;MSGSPSIPARAPGDGDIGERRCHKPAIAAGSALLCVALLIAAWHTAGAAWSASCPPPVIIWAWERPDDLSGLDPQVAGVAYLAKTLVLRNDTIEVRQRRQPLALSRGIWLAPVVRIEVARKSSPALSAEQSERVAREVLALVRPGTPAVQIDFDAARSQRAFYSGVLTVVRARLPSGTRLSITALASWALFDTWIDALPIDEAVPMLFRMGADTADVRRRLGDSGAFRAVLARSALGISTDETFAPLPAGRRVYLFSPKTWTPAATAAAIREVTSWQGTVSCSPS
;
A
#
# COMPACT_ATOMS: atom_id res chain seq x y z
N MET A 1 -38.24 -47.09 55.96
CA MET A 1 -38.06 -47.71 57.29
C MET A 1 -36.64 -47.36 57.71
N SER A 2 -36.44 -46.18 58.27
CA SER A 2 -36.51 -45.84 59.71
C SER A 2 -35.24 -46.26 60.44
N GLY A 3 -34.57 -45.27 61.04
CA GLY A 3 -33.69 -45.49 62.19
C GLY A 3 -32.28 -44.94 62.04
N SER A 4 -32.10 -43.65 62.33
CA SER A 4 -30.93 -43.24 63.14
C SER A 4 -31.06 -43.89 64.52
N PRO A 5 -29.97 -44.09 65.29
CA PRO A 5 -29.66 -43.01 66.24
C PRO A 5 -28.20 -42.90 66.73
N SER A 6 -27.97 -41.74 67.34
CA SER A 6 -27.22 -41.48 68.59
C SER A 6 -25.68 -41.50 68.62
N ILE A 7 -25.17 -40.29 68.85
CA ILE A 7 -23.89 -39.91 69.47
C ILE A 7 -23.88 -40.29 70.97
N PRO A 8 -22.70 -40.57 71.55
CA PRO A 8 -22.36 -39.91 72.82
C PRO A 8 -20.96 -39.27 72.82
N ALA A 9 -20.83 -38.25 73.67
CA ALA A 9 -19.69 -37.36 73.83
C ALA A 9 -18.56 -37.90 74.73
N ARG A 10 -17.32 -37.43 74.50
CA ARG A 10 -16.33 -37.17 75.57
C ARG A 10 -15.21 -36.24 75.08
N ALA A 11 -14.90 -35.21 75.87
CA ALA A 11 -13.79 -34.26 75.71
C ALA A 11 -12.52 -34.76 76.46
N PRO A 12 -11.49 -33.93 76.66
CA PRO A 12 -10.47 -33.45 75.71
C PRO A 12 -9.07 -34.01 76.08
N GLY A 13 -8.14 -33.99 75.14
CA GLY A 13 -6.75 -34.39 75.40
C GLY A 13 -5.78 -33.58 74.55
N ASP A 14 -5.13 -32.61 75.19
CA ASP A 14 -3.93 -31.93 74.73
C ASP A 14 -2.81 -32.93 74.38
N GLY A 15 -2.10 -32.63 73.29
CA GLY A 15 -0.93 -33.36 72.81
C GLY A 15 -0.57 -32.87 71.42
N ASP A 16 0.12 -31.75 71.31
CA ASP A 16 1.59 -31.70 71.19
C ASP A 16 2.02 -31.49 69.73
N ILE A 17 2.32 -30.23 69.44
CA ILE A 17 3.43 -29.70 68.64
C ILE A 17 3.92 -30.58 67.48
N GLY A 18 3.48 -30.22 66.27
CA GLY A 18 4.12 -30.62 65.02
C GLY A 18 4.18 -29.43 64.06
N GLU A 19 5.29 -28.68 64.11
CA GLU A 19 5.62 -27.61 63.18
C GLU A 19 5.54 -28.08 61.72
N ARG A 20 4.46 -27.75 61.01
CA ARG A 20 4.46 -27.78 59.55
C ARG A 20 5.11 -26.50 59.03
N ARG A 21 6.41 -26.59 58.74
CA ARG A 21 7.14 -25.60 57.94
C ARG A 21 6.43 -25.39 56.60
N CYS A 22 5.80 -24.23 56.46
CA CYS A 22 5.31 -23.73 55.19
C CYS A 22 6.53 -23.32 54.34
N HIS A 23 6.96 -24.19 53.41
CA HIS A 23 7.90 -23.81 52.37
C HIS A 23 7.19 -22.90 51.37
N LYS A 24 7.42 -21.59 51.49
CA LYS A 24 7.12 -20.64 50.41
C LYS A 24 8.02 -21.00 49.21
N PRO A 25 7.49 -21.28 48.01
CA PRO A 25 8.33 -21.40 46.83
C PRO A 25 8.98 -20.04 46.58
N ALA A 26 10.30 -20.00 46.61
CA ALA A 26 11.08 -18.87 46.11
C ALA A 26 10.85 -18.80 44.60
N ILE A 27 9.86 -18.03 44.18
CA ILE A 27 9.69 -17.68 42.77
C ILE A 27 10.95 -16.89 42.38
N ALA A 28 11.75 -17.51 41.52
CA ALA A 28 12.99 -16.96 41.02
C ALA A 28 12.77 -15.56 40.43
N ALA A 29 13.28 -14.53 41.11
CA ALA A 29 13.26 -13.14 40.64
C ALA A 29 13.96 -12.95 39.28
N GLY A 30 14.75 -13.94 38.82
CA GLY A 30 15.41 -13.93 37.51
C GLY A 30 14.45 -14.17 36.32
N SER A 31 13.31 -14.85 36.52
CA SER A 31 12.42 -15.20 35.40
C SER A 31 11.56 -14.02 34.94
N ALA A 32 11.17 -13.13 35.86
CA ALA A 32 10.38 -11.95 35.53
C ALA A 32 11.19 -10.91 34.74
N LEU A 33 12.47 -10.72 35.09
CA LEU A 33 13.39 -9.82 34.38
C LEU A 33 13.72 -10.33 32.97
N LEU A 34 13.83 -11.64 32.79
CA LEU A 34 14.04 -12.24 31.46
C LEU A 34 12.79 -12.12 30.57
N CYS A 35 11.59 -12.31 31.13
CA CYS A 35 10.33 -12.09 30.40
C CYS A 35 10.14 -10.62 30.01
N VAL A 36 10.46 -9.67 30.89
CA VAL A 36 10.38 -8.24 30.57
C VAL A 36 11.42 -7.85 29.52
N ALA A 37 12.66 -8.36 29.60
CA ALA A 37 13.68 -8.12 28.58
C ALA A 37 13.31 -8.73 27.21
N LEU A 38 12.70 -9.92 27.19
CA LEU A 38 12.19 -10.55 25.96
C LEU A 38 10.97 -9.80 25.39
N LEU A 39 10.10 -9.22 26.23
CA LEU A 39 8.98 -8.38 25.79
C LEU A 39 9.44 -7.01 25.26
N ILE A 40 10.47 -6.41 25.85
CA ILE A 40 11.09 -5.16 25.36
C ILE A 40 11.86 -5.42 24.05
N ALA A 41 12.59 -6.53 23.96
CA ALA A 41 13.24 -6.95 22.71
C ALA A 41 12.20 -7.25 21.62
N ALA A 42 11.09 -7.91 21.95
CA ALA A 42 9.98 -8.14 21.04
C ALA A 42 9.33 -6.83 20.57
N TRP A 43 9.21 -5.82 21.44
CA TRP A 43 8.73 -4.48 21.07
C TRP A 43 9.72 -3.71 20.19
N HIS A 44 11.04 -3.85 20.41
CA HIS A 44 12.03 -3.24 19.53
C HIS A 44 12.17 -3.94 18.17
N THR A 45 11.84 -5.25 18.08
CA THR A 45 11.76 -5.96 16.79
C THR A 45 10.39 -5.86 16.12
N ALA A 46 9.35 -5.45 16.85
CA ALA A 46 8.01 -5.22 16.33
C ALA A 46 7.81 -3.77 15.83
N GLY A 47 8.87 -3.16 15.27
CA GLY A 47 8.64 -2.20 14.19
C GLY A 47 7.90 -2.96 13.10
N ALA A 48 6.61 -2.68 12.92
CA ALA A 48 5.71 -3.45 12.10
C ALA A 48 6.24 -3.56 10.66
N ALA A 49 6.99 -4.64 10.38
CA ALA A 49 7.43 -4.98 9.04
C ALA A 49 6.20 -5.08 8.16
N TRP A 50 6.02 -4.11 7.27
CA TRP A 50 4.93 -4.15 6.30
C TRP A 50 5.03 -5.45 5.50
N SER A 51 3.98 -6.26 5.56
CA SER A 51 3.90 -7.47 4.75
C SER A 51 3.87 -7.09 3.27
N ALA A 52 4.29 -7.99 2.38
CA ALA A 52 4.14 -7.81 0.93
C ALA A 52 2.71 -7.41 0.53
N SER A 53 1.70 -7.84 1.30
CA SER A 53 0.28 -7.52 1.12
C SER A 53 -0.14 -6.09 1.50
N CYS A 54 0.68 -5.34 2.26
CA CYS A 54 0.34 -4.02 2.75
C CYS A 54 1.35 -2.97 2.28
N PRO A 55 0.96 -2.06 1.37
CA PRO A 55 1.84 -0.97 0.94
C PRO A 55 2.11 0.02 2.08
N PRO A 56 3.35 0.53 2.21
CA PRO A 56 3.68 1.57 3.19
C PRO A 56 2.91 2.88 2.93
N PRO A 57 2.81 3.77 3.93
CA PRO A 57 2.01 4.99 3.85
C PRO A 57 2.50 5.99 2.79
N VAL A 58 3.78 5.94 2.44
CA VAL A 58 4.39 6.77 1.41
C VAL A 58 4.97 5.88 0.31
N ILE A 59 4.67 6.18 -0.95
CA ILE A 59 5.22 5.49 -2.11
C ILE A 59 5.96 6.51 -2.97
N ILE A 60 7.25 6.31 -3.18
CA ILE A 60 8.04 7.14 -4.10
C ILE A 60 7.79 6.65 -5.52
N TRP A 61 7.36 7.54 -6.40
CA TRP A 61 7.13 7.25 -7.81
C TRP A 61 8.36 7.61 -8.64
N ALA A 62 9.01 6.61 -9.23
CA ALA A 62 10.28 6.73 -9.96
C ALA A 62 10.07 6.65 -11.49
N TRP A 63 10.34 7.77 -12.18
CA TRP A 63 10.24 7.91 -13.64
C TRP A 63 11.42 7.29 -14.38
N GLU A 64 11.41 7.38 -15.72
CA GLU A 64 12.56 7.06 -16.60
C GLU A 64 13.72 8.05 -16.36
N ARG A 65 14.36 7.96 -15.19
CA ARG A 65 15.47 8.81 -14.71
C ARG A 65 16.43 8.00 -13.83
N PRO A 66 17.71 8.39 -13.72
CA PRO A 66 18.69 7.69 -12.89
C PRO A 66 18.49 7.99 -11.40
N ASP A 67 17.48 7.37 -10.79
CA ASP A 67 17.08 7.64 -9.40
C ASP A 67 17.92 6.85 -8.38
N ASP A 68 18.31 7.52 -7.28
CA ASP A 68 18.94 6.89 -6.12
C ASP A 68 17.99 6.93 -4.90
N LEU A 69 17.44 5.75 -4.60
CA LEU A 69 16.56 5.47 -3.48
C LEU A 69 17.18 4.44 -2.52
N SER A 70 18.50 4.29 -2.54
CA SER A 70 19.23 3.33 -1.68
C SER A 70 19.24 3.69 -0.20
N GLY A 71 18.92 4.95 0.13
CA GLY A 71 18.78 5.44 1.51
C GLY A 71 17.37 5.38 2.09
N LEU A 72 16.42 4.75 1.38
CA LEU A 72 15.02 4.68 1.85
C LEU A 72 14.86 3.66 2.98
N ASP A 73 14.13 4.01 4.03
CA ASP A 73 13.72 3.05 5.05
C ASP A 73 12.49 2.24 4.56
N PRO A 74 12.60 0.90 4.40
CA PRO A 74 11.48 0.05 3.99
C PRO A 74 10.28 0.06 4.93
N GLN A 75 10.44 0.54 6.17
CA GLN A 75 9.34 0.69 7.14
C GLN A 75 8.59 2.00 6.99
N VAL A 76 9.14 2.97 6.25
CA VAL A 76 8.55 4.30 6.10
C VAL A 76 7.94 4.46 4.71
N ALA A 77 8.63 3.99 3.69
CA ALA A 77 8.22 4.20 2.32
C ALA A 77 8.47 2.98 1.42
N GLY A 78 7.76 2.95 0.29
CA GLY A 78 7.89 1.99 -0.79
C GLY A 78 8.22 2.70 -2.09
N VAL A 79 8.40 1.94 -3.17
CA VAL A 79 8.72 2.48 -4.49
C VAL A 79 7.78 1.90 -5.55
N ALA A 80 7.13 2.78 -6.31
CA ALA A 80 6.50 2.45 -7.58
C ALA A 80 7.43 2.96 -8.70
N TYR A 81 7.90 2.10 -9.59
CA TYR A 81 8.88 2.50 -10.61
C TYR A 81 8.40 2.18 -12.02
N LEU A 82 8.62 3.11 -12.95
CA LEU A 82 8.36 2.85 -14.37
C LEU A 82 9.27 1.73 -14.85
N ALA A 83 8.67 0.57 -15.12
CA ALA A 83 9.36 -0.62 -15.62
C ALA A 83 9.34 -0.68 -17.15
N LYS A 84 8.23 -0.26 -17.77
CA LYS A 84 8.09 -0.14 -19.22
C LYS A 84 6.98 0.84 -19.61
N THR A 85 7.09 1.37 -20.83
CA THR A 85 6.03 2.10 -21.52
C THR A 85 5.53 1.28 -22.72
N LEU A 86 4.22 1.14 -22.85
CA LEU A 86 3.54 0.51 -23.98
C LEU A 86 2.88 1.59 -24.83
N VAL A 87 3.35 1.78 -26.06
CA VAL A 87 2.74 2.75 -26.98
C VAL A 87 1.81 2.00 -27.93
N LEU A 88 0.51 2.26 -27.81
CA LEU A 88 -0.53 1.67 -28.66
C LEU A 88 -0.59 2.43 -29.99
N ARG A 89 -0.51 1.68 -31.10
CA ARG A 89 -0.55 2.21 -32.48
C ARG A 89 -1.21 1.20 -33.40
N ASN A 90 -2.31 1.57 -34.06
CA ASN A 90 -3.07 0.63 -34.88
C ASN A 90 -3.33 -0.65 -34.06
N ASP A 91 -3.07 -1.82 -34.63
CA ASP A 91 -3.11 -3.15 -34.01
C ASP A 91 -1.82 -3.56 -33.27
N THR A 92 -0.79 -2.71 -33.28
CA THR A 92 0.52 -2.99 -32.68
C THR A 92 0.72 -2.34 -31.31
N ILE A 93 1.73 -2.84 -30.59
CA ILE A 93 2.21 -2.26 -29.33
C ILE A 93 3.72 -2.14 -29.45
N GLU A 94 4.23 -0.93 -29.32
CA GLU A 94 5.66 -0.68 -29.15
C GLU A 94 5.99 -0.77 -27.66
N VAL A 95 6.92 -1.66 -27.29
CA VAL A 95 7.34 -1.88 -25.90
C VAL A 95 8.67 -1.19 -25.65
N ARG A 96 8.69 -0.24 -24.72
CA ARG A 96 9.90 0.48 -24.28
C ARG A 96 10.22 0.10 -22.85
N GLN A 97 11.24 -0.71 -22.64
CA GLN A 97 11.73 -1.03 -21.29
C GLN A 97 12.38 0.19 -20.65
N ARG A 98 12.36 0.25 -19.32
CA ARG A 98 13.20 1.18 -18.56
C ARG A 98 14.67 0.99 -18.93
N ARG A 99 15.37 2.08 -19.20
CA ARG A 99 16.81 2.12 -19.53
C ARG A 99 17.65 2.88 -18.50
N GLN A 100 17.00 3.58 -17.58
CA GLN A 100 17.69 4.33 -16.53
C GLN A 100 17.93 3.47 -15.28
N PRO A 101 19.07 3.65 -14.59
CA PRO A 101 19.34 2.94 -13.35
C PRO A 101 18.34 3.34 -12.26
N LEU A 102 18.20 2.47 -11.26
CA LEU A 102 17.39 2.68 -10.07
C LEU A 102 18.09 1.99 -8.89
N ALA A 103 18.73 2.77 -8.02
CA ALA A 103 19.34 2.23 -6.81
C ALA A 103 18.27 2.10 -5.71
N LEU A 104 18.21 0.96 -5.03
CA LEU A 104 17.14 0.62 -4.09
C LEU A 104 17.68 0.03 -2.80
N SER A 105 17.03 0.35 -1.68
CA SER A 105 17.23 -0.34 -0.41
C SER A 105 16.80 -1.80 -0.50
N ARG A 106 17.53 -2.68 0.20
CA ARG A 106 17.13 -4.10 0.30
C ARG A 106 15.82 -4.22 1.07
N GLY A 107 14.93 -5.11 0.62
CA GLY A 107 13.64 -5.38 1.29
C GLY A 107 12.59 -4.30 1.08
N ILE A 108 12.85 -3.33 0.19
CA ILE A 108 11.89 -2.29 -0.13
C ILE A 108 10.60 -2.87 -0.75
N TRP A 109 9.44 -2.35 -0.34
CA TRP A 109 8.19 -2.63 -1.02
C TRP A 109 8.25 -2.03 -2.43
N LEU A 110 8.19 -2.88 -3.47
CA LEU A 110 8.50 -2.48 -4.84
C LEU A 110 7.37 -2.89 -5.80
N ALA A 111 6.77 -1.91 -6.46
CA ALA A 111 5.75 -2.10 -7.48
C ALA A 111 6.26 -1.68 -8.87
N PRO A 112 6.44 -2.61 -9.82
CA PRO A 112 6.62 -2.23 -11.22
C PRO A 112 5.38 -1.51 -11.76
N VAL A 113 5.63 -0.44 -12.51
CA VAL A 113 4.61 0.36 -13.21
C VAL A 113 4.71 0.12 -14.72
N VAL A 114 3.59 -0.13 -15.36
CA VAL A 114 3.44 -0.11 -16.82
C VAL A 114 2.70 1.15 -17.22
N ARG A 115 3.38 2.05 -17.94
CA ARG A 115 2.72 3.20 -18.56
C ARG A 115 2.15 2.81 -19.91
N ILE A 116 0.91 3.18 -20.18
CA ILE A 116 0.27 3.00 -21.49
C ILE A 116 0.11 4.39 -22.12
N GLU A 117 0.55 4.51 -23.36
CA GLU A 117 0.41 5.73 -24.15
C GLU A 117 -0.27 5.41 -25.48
N VAL A 118 -0.95 6.40 -26.05
CA VAL A 118 -1.57 6.28 -27.36
C VAL A 118 -0.79 7.15 -28.35
N ALA A 119 -0.41 6.56 -29.49
CA ALA A 119 0.35 7.28 -30.51
C ALA A 119 -0.45 8.46 -31.08
N ARG A 120 0.14 9.67 -31.07
CA ARG A 120 -0.54 10.91 -31.49
C ARG A 120 -1.06 10.92 -32.94
N LYS A 121 -0.44 10.16 -33.84
CA LYS A 121 -0.73 10.17 -35.29
C LYS A 121 -1.44 8.90 -35.78
N SER A 122 -1.81 8.00 -34.87
CA SER A 122 -2.34 6.69 -35.25
C SER A 122 -3.28 6.19 -34.16
N SER A 123 -4.55 6.05 -34.51
CA SER A 123 -5.54 5.53 -33.58
C SER A 123 -5.24 4.05 -33.27
N PRO A 124 -5.27 3.64 -32.00
CA PRO A 124 -5.14 2.24 -31.62
C PRO A 124 -6.42 1.49 -32.02
N ALA A 125 -6.28 0.19 -32.31
CA ALA A 125 -7.39 -0.69 -32.66
C ALA A 125 -8.34 -0.90 -31.46
N LEU A 126 -7.79 -0.86 -30.23
CA LEU A 126 -8.52 -1.12 -28.99
C LEU A 126 -9.25 -2.47 -29.00
N SER A 127 -8.69 -3.44 -29.73
CA SER A 127 -9.26 -4.78 -29.89
C SER A 127 -9.00 -5.66 -28.67
N ALA A 128 -9.75 -6.76 -28.56
CA ALA A 128 -9.50 -7.79 -27.55
C ALA A 128 -8.08 -8.37 -27.65
N GLU A 129 -7.56 -8.56 -28.87
CA GLU A 129 -6.20 -9.04 -29.07
C GLU A 129 -5.15 -8.04 -28.56
N GLN A 130 -5.34 -6.74 -28.83
CA GLN A 130 -4.45 -5.70 -28.32
C GLN A 130 -4.55 -5.62 -26.79
N SER A 131 -5.74 -5.79 -26.21
CA SER A 131 -5.96 -5.84 -24.76
C SER A 131 -5.22 -7.01 -24.11
N GLU A 132 -5.32 -8.20 -24.70
CA GLU A 132 -4.59 -9.41 -24.29
C GLU A 132 -3.07 -9.22 -24.37
N ARG A 133 -2.57 -8.55 -25.43
CA ARG A 133 -1.14 -8.23 -25.56
C ARG A 133 -0.67 -7.27 -24.46
N VAL A 134 -1.43 -6.21 -24.16
CA VAL A 134 -1.12 -5.30 -23.03
C VAL A 134 -1.10 -6.08 -21.72
N ALA A 135 -2.10 -6.92 -21.46
CA ALA A 135 -2.17 -7.71 -20.23
C ALA A 135 -0.97 -8.65 -20.08
N ARG A 136 -0.52 -9.31 -21.17
CA ARG A 136 0.71 -10.12 -21.17
C ARG A 136 1.95 -9.31 -20.78
N GLU A 137 2.08 -8.09 -21.30
CA GLU A 137 3.22 -7.22 -20.97
C GLU A 137 3.24 -6.79 -19.50
N VAL A 138 2.07 -6.58 -18.90
CA VAL A 138 1.92 -6.31 -17.46
C VAL A 138 2.31 -7.54 -16.63
N LEU A 139 1.75 -8.71 -16.97
CA LEU A 139 1.98 -9.96 -16.25
C LEU A 139 3.43 -10.43 -16.32
N ALA A 140 4.16 -10.11 -17.39
CA ALA A 140 5.59 -10.41 -17.52
C ALA A 140 6.49 -9.74 -16.46
N LEU A 141 5.98 -8.73 -15.73
CA LEU A 141 6.70 -8.07 -14.63
C LEU A 141 6.50 -8.77 -13.28
N VAL A 142 5.55 -9.70 -13.20
CA VAL A 142 5.16 -10.35 -11.94
C VAL A 142 6.02 -11.60 -11.74
N ARG A 143 6.73 -11.64 -10.61
CA ARG A 143 7.53 -12.78 -10.15
C ARG A 143 7.01 -13.27 -8.80
N PRO A 144 7.38 -14.49 -8.36
CA PRO A 144 7.09 -14.92 -6.99
C PRO A 144 7.56 -13.86 -5.99
N GLY A 145 6.64 -13.40 -5.12
CA GLY A 145 6.90 -12.35 -4.14
C GLY A 145 6.74 -10.91 -4.63
N THR A 146 6.34 -10.66 -5.88
CA THR A 146 5.95 -9.31 -6.33
C THR A 146 4.71 -8.84 -5.56
N PRO A 147 4.81 -7.78 -4.73
CA PRO A 147 3.73 -7.38 -3.84
C PRO A 147 2.59 -6.67 -4.59
N ALA A 148 2.93 -5.97 -5.67
CA ALA A 148 1.97 -5.22 -6.48
C ALA A 148 2.48 -4.99 -7.90
N VAL A 149 1.55 -4.65 -8.79
CA VAL A 149 1.81 -4.03 -10.09
C VAL A 149 0.89 -2.84 -10.25
N GLN A 150 1.37 -1.77 -10.87
CA GLN A 150 0.58 -0.58 -11.15
C GLN A 150 0.50 -0.32 -12.66
N ILE A 151 -0.65 0.14 -13.14
CA ILE A 151 -0.82 0.59 -14.53
C ILE A 151 -1.07 2.09 -14.54
N ASP A 152 -0.31 2.81 -15.35
CA ASP A 152 -0.42 4.25 -15.54
C ASP A 152 -0.98 4.53 -16.94
N PHE A 153 -2.26 4.91 -17.01
CA PHE A 153 -2.92 5.20 -18.28
C PHE A 153 -3.99 6.27 -18.14
N ASP A 154 -3.75 7.42 -18.77
CA ASP A 154 -4.72 8.53 -18.86
C ASP A 154 -5.80 8.25 -19.92
N ALA A 155 -6.58 7.19 -19.71
CA ALA A 155 -7.57 6.71 -20.67
C ALA A 155 -8.67 7.75 -20.97
N ALA A 156 -8.80 8.14 -22.24
CA ALA A 156 -9.96 8.90 -22.69
C ALA A 156 -11.26 8.10 -22.47
N ARG A 157 -12.41 8.78 -22.46
CA ARG A 157 -13.72 8.11 -22.28
C ARG A 157 -13.94 6.97 -23.29
N SER A 158 -13.51 7.14 -24.54
CA SER A 158 -13.59 6.12 -25.60
C SER A 158 -12.67 4.91 -25.37
N GLN A 159 -11.66 5.03 -24.52
CA GLN A 159 -10.67 3.99 -24.22
C GLN A 159 -11.01 3.19 -22.95
N ARG A 160 -12.01 3.61 -22.17
CA ARG A 160 -12.35 2.97 -20.88
C ARG A 160 -12.79 1.52 -21.02
N ALA A 161 -13.54 1.17 -22.07
CA ALA A 161 -13.95 -0.21 -22.32
C ALA A 161 -12.73 -1.11 -22.57
N PHE A 162 -11.80 -0.64 -23.40
CA PHE A 162 -10.53 -1.32 -23.63
C PHE A 162 -9.71 -1.45 -22.34
N TYR A 163 -9.58 -0.37 -21.57
CA TYR A 163 -8.79 -0.38 -20.34
C TYR A 163 -9.40 -1.31 -19.28
N SER A 164 -10.72 -1.32 -19.13
CA SER A 164 -11.42 -2.29 -18.27
C SER A 164 -11.17 -3.73 -18.70
N GLY A 165 -11.17 -4.01 -20.01
CA GLY A 165 -10.80 -5.31 -20.56
C GLY A 165 -9.38 -5.73 -20.19
N VAL A 166 -8.40 -4.82 -20.31
CA VAL A 166 -7.01 -5.07 -19.90
C VAL A 166 -6.95 -5.44 -18.42
N LEU A 167 -7.58 -4.64 -17.56
CA LEU A 167 -7.57 -4.85 -16.10
C LEU A 167 -8.23 -6.16 -15.70
N THR A 168 -9.29 -6.56 -16.40
CA THR A 168 -9.98 -7.85 -16.20
C THR A 168 -9.05 -9.03 -16.50
N VAL A 169 -8.36 -8.99 -17.65
CA VAL A 169 -7.41 -10.04 -18.04
C VAL A 169 -6.22 -10.10 -17.08
N VAL A 170 -5.68 -8.94 -16.69
CA VAL A 170 -4.58 -8.87 -15.71
C VAL A 170 -5.03 -9.46 -14.38
N ARG A 171 -6.16 -9.01 -13.82
CA ARG A 171 -6.64 -9.51 -12.52
C ARG A 171 -6.84 -11.02 -12.53
N ALA A 172 -7.46 -11.57 -13.58
CA ALA A 172 -7.75 -13.00 -13.68
C ALA A 172 -6.49 -13.88 -13.64
N ARG A 173 -5.32 -13.34 -13.97
CA ARG A 173 -4.04 -14.06 -14.07
C ARG A 173 -3.03 -13.66 -13.00
N LEU A 174 -3.32 -12.66 -12.18
CA LEU A 174 -2.46 -12.26 -11.07
C LEU A 174 -2.54 -13.29 -9.92
N PRO A 175 -1.43 -13.57 -9.22
CA PRO A 175 -1.47 -14.32 -7.98
C PRO A 175 -2.41 -13.64 -6.96
N SER A 176 -3.11 -14.44 -6.14
CA SER A 176 -4.14 -13.96 -5.19
C SER A 176 -3.64 -13.00 -4.10
N GLY A 177 -2.32 -12.83 -3.95
CA GLY A 177 -1.70 -11.87 -3.03
C GLY A 177 -1.04 -10.66 -3.71
N THR A 178 -1.06 -10.57 -5.04
CA THR A 178 -0.46 -9.44 -5.76
C THR A 178 -1.49 -8.34 -5.98
N ARG A 179 -1.19 -7.14 -5.47
CA ARG A 179 -2.08 -5.99 -5.67
C ARG A 179 -2.01 -5.47 -7.10
N LEU A 180 -3.15 -5.05 -7.65
CA LEU A 180 -3.26 -4.31 -8.90
C LEU A 180 -3.78 -2.91 -8.59
N SER A 181 -2.96 -1.89 -8.83
CA SER A 181 -3.38 -0.49 -8.70
C SER A 181 -3.28 0.26 -10.01
N ILE A 182 -3.91 1.44 -10.08
CA ILE A 182 -3.79 2.35 -11.22
C ILE A 182 -3.47 3.76 -10.77
N THR A 183 -2.77 4.53 -11.60
CA THR A 183 -2.90 6.00 -11.53
C THR A 183 -4.28 6.37 -12.11
N ALA A 184 -4.84 7.47 -11.62
CA ALA A 184 -6.12 7.95 -12.07
C ALA A 184 -6.08 9.48 -12.21
N LEU A 185 -6.81 9.99 -13.20
CA LEU A 185 -7.11 11.41 -13.25
C LEU A 185 -7.97 11.80 -12.04
N ALA A 186 -7.67 12.93 -11.40
CA ALA A 186 -8.47 13.43 -10.29
C ALA A 186 -9.96 13.56 -10.65
N SER A 187 -10.24 13.84 -11.93
CA SER A 187 -11.60 13.94 -12.43
C SER A 187 -12.38 12.63 -12.35
N TRP A 188 -11.71 11.47 -12.51
CA TRP A 188 -12.34 10.16 -12.37
C TRP A 188 -12.74 9.86 -10.93
N ALA A 189 -12.02 10.45 -9.97
CA ALA A 189 -12.27 10.24 -8.56
C ALA A 189 -13.39 11.15 -8.00
N LEU A 190 -13.68 12.27 -8.68
CA LEU A 190 -14.59 13.32 -8.18
C LEU A 190 -15.89 13.49 -8.98
N PHE A 191 -15.86 13.33 -10.31
CA PHE A 191 -17.00 13.70 -11.17
C PHE A 191 -17.73 12.50 -11.78
N ASP A 192 -17.06 11.37 -11.98
CA ASP A 192 -17.65 10.08 -12.35
C ASP A 192 -17.27 8.98 -11.32
N THR A 193 -17.72 7.75 -11.53
CA THR A 193 -17.39 6.60 -10.66
C THR A 193 -17.12 5.34 -11.48
N TRP A 194 -16.77 5.48 -12.76
CA TRP A 194 -16.57 4.33 -13.64
C TRP A 194 -15.45 3.40 -13.14
N ILE A 195 -14.48 3.97 -12.42
CA ILE A 195 -13.38 3.21 -11.83
C ILE A 195 -13.85 2.24 -10.74
N ASP A 196 -14.97 2.48 -10.06
CA ASP A 196 -15.47 1.60 -8.99
C ASP A 196 -15.90 0.22 -9.49
N ALA A 197 -16.13 0.07 -10.80
CA ALA A 197 -16.44 -1.22 -11.42
C ALA A 197 -15.18 -1.99 -11.86
N LEU A 198 -13.98 -1.43 -11.66
CA LEU A 198 -12.74 -2.04 -12.12
C LEU A 198 -12.23 -3.11 -11.14
N PRO A 199 -11.61 -4.20 -11.64
CA PRO A 199 -11.09 -5.29 -10.82
C PRO A 199 -9.71 -4.97 -10.21
N ILE A 200 -9.59 -3.82 -9.55
CA ILE A 200 -8.35 -3.27 -8.97
C ILE A 200 -8.48 -3.09 -7.45
N ASP A 201 -7.36 -3.01 -6.75
CA ASP A 201 -7.34 -2.84 -5.29
C ASP A 201 -7.27 -1.37 -4.86
N GLU A 202 -6.76 -0.49 -5.73
CA GLU A 202 -6.55 0.93 -5.42
C GLU A 202 -6.44 1.75 -6.71
N ALA A 203 -7.09 2.91 -6.74
CA ALA A 203 -6.83 3.97 -7.72
C ALA A 203 -6.12 5.13 -7.02
N VAL A 204 -5.15 5.74 -7.70
CA VAL A 204 -4.33 6.84 -7.17
C VAL A 204 -4.64 8.12 -7.95
N PRO A 205 -5.54 8.99 -7.45
CA PRO A 205 -5.83 10.26 -8.09
C PRO A 205 -4.60 11.18 -8.07
N MET A 206 -4.13 11.61 -9.23
CA MET A 206 -2.99 12.52 -9.36
C MET A 206 -3.47 13.97 -9.18
N LEU A 207 -3.14 14.59 -8.04
CA LEU A 207 -3.51 15.96 -7.66
C LEU A 207 -2.46 16.99 -8.08
N PHE A 208 -1.90 16.82 -9.27
CA PHE A 208 -0.87 17.68 -9.84
C PHE A 208 -1.07 17.74 -11.36
N ARG A 209 -0.62 18.82 -12.02
CA ARG A 209 -0.66 18.96 -13.50
C ARG A 209 -2.08 18.85 -14.08
N MET A 210 -3.09 19.21 -13.30
CA MET A 210 -4.50 19.06 -13.69
C MET A 210 -4.99 20.14 -14.66
N GLY A 211 -4.17 21.16 -14.93
CA GLY A 211 -4.51 22.23 -15.87
C GLY A 211 -5.82 22.92 -15.48
N ALA A 212 -6.77 22.98 -16.43
CA ALA A 212 -8.06 23.64 -16.24
C ALA A 212 -8.91 23.05 -15.10
N ASP A 213 -8.71 21.77 -14.76
CA ASP A 213 -9.51 21.09 -13.73
C ASP A 213 -9.09 21.49 -12.30
N THR A 214 -7.97 22.19 -12.12
CA THR A 214 -7.36 22.45 -10.81
C THR A 214 -8.31 23.15 -9.83
N ALA A 215 -9.02 24.20 -10.28
CA ALA A 215 -9.92 24.97 -9.42
C ALA A 215 -11.13 24.15 -8.96
N ASP A 216 -11.73 23.40 -9.89
CA ASP A 216 -12.92 22.59 -9.61
C ASP A 216 -12.60 21.39 -8.72
N VAL A 217 -11.45 20.74 -8.96
CA VAL A 217 -10.94 19.64 -8.12
C VAL A 217 -10.69 20.13 -6.70
N ARG A 218 -10.02 21.28 -6.54
CA ARG A 218 -9.73 21.86 -5.22
C ARG A 218 -11.00 22.20 -4.46
N ARG A 219 -11.95 22.89 -5.10
CA ARG A 219 -13.24 23.25 -4.49
C ARG A 219 -13.95 21.99 -3.99
N ARG A 220 -14.11 21.01 -4.88
CA ARG A 220 -14.91 19.81 -4.59
C ARG A 220 -14.29 18.92 -3.53
N LEU A 221 -12.96 18.78 -3.52
CA LEU A 221 -12.26 18.05 -2.48
C LEU A 221 -12.28 18.79 -1.12
N GLY A 222 -12.25 20.12 -1.14
CA GLY A 222 -12.43 20.96 0.04
C GLY A 222 -13.82 20.80 0.65
N ASP A 223 -14.86 20.76 -0.18
CA ASP A 223 -16.26 20.64 0.27
C ASP A 223 -16.57 19.25 0.86
N SER A 224 -16.07 18.17 0.24
CA SER A 224 -16.39 16.79 0.64
C SER A 224 -15.38 16.17 1.61
N GLY A 225 -14.14 16.66 1.64
CA GLY A 225 -13.01 16.02 2.31
C GLY A 225 -12.64 14.62 1.77
N ALA A 226 -13.26 14.17 0.68
CA ALA A 226 -13.12 12.81 0.16
C ALA A 226 -13.43 12.67 -1.33
N PHE A 227 -12.76 11.71 -1.97
CA PHE A 227 -13.09 11.28 -3.32
C PHE A 227 -14.44 10.56 -3.36
N ARG A 228 -15.18 10.77 -4.45
CA ARG A 228 -16.49 10.15 -4.65
C ARG A 228 -16.33 8.66 -4.91
N ALA A 229 -15.45 8.30 -5.84
CA ALA A 229 -15.13 6.91 -6.16
C ALA A 229 -14.48 6.21 -4.95
N VAL A 230 -15.01 5.04 -4.58
CA VAL A 230 -14.57 4.28 -3.39
C VAL A 230 -13.12 3.83 -3.54
N LEU A 231 -12.75 3.31 -4.72
CA LEU A 231 -11.39 2.81 -4.97
C LEU A 231 -10.31 3.90 -4.94
N ALA A 232 -10.71 5.18 -5.01
CA ALA A 232 -9.81 6.32 -4.93
C ALA A 232 -9.63 6.86 -3.51
N ARG A 233 -10.41 6.41 -2.52
CA ARG A 233 -10.43 7.05 -1.19
C ARG A 233 -9.19 6.78 -0.34
N SER A 234 -8.47 5.69 -0.60
CA SER A 234 -7.35 5.25 0.23
C SER A 234 -6.00 5.87 -0.14
N ALA A 235 -5.87 6.49 -1.31
CA ALA A 235 -4.61 7.03 -1.80
C ALA A 235 -4.78 8.34 -2.56
N LEU A 236 -3.67 9.07 -2.72
CA LEU A 236 -3.55 10.22 -3.60
C LEU A 236 -2.12 10.39 -4.10
N GLY A 237 -1.95 11.02 -5.25
CA GLY A 237 -0.65 11.38 -5.82
C GLY A 237 -0.41 12.89 -5.75
N ILE A 238 0.78 13.31 -5.35
CA ILE A 238 1.22 14.72 -5.35
C ILE A 238 2.61 14.87 -5.97
N SER A 239 2.92 16.05 -6.50
CA SER A 239 4.24 16.37 -7.05
C SER A 239 5.02 17.24 -6.06
N THR A 240 6.32 16.99 -5.87
CA THR A 240 7.19 17.74 -4.94
C THR A 240 7.37 19.23 -5.25
N ASP A 241 6.90 19.67 -6.41
CA ASP A 241 7.03 21.05 -6.89
C ASP A 241 5.67 21.72 -7.14
N GLU A 242 4.59 21.12 -6.62
CA GLU A 242 3.28 21.76 -6.56
C GLU A 242 2.69 21.72 -5.17
N THR A 243 2.12 22.84 -4.75
CA THR A 243 1.31 22.89 -3.55
C THR A 243 -0.15 22.64 -3.92
N PHE A 244 -0.70 21.53 -3.42
CA PHE A 244 -2.12 21.26 -3.44
C PHE A 244 -2.63 21.25 -2.01
N ALA A 245 -3.57 22.14 -1.67
CA ALA A 245 -4.18 22.21 -0.35
C ALA A 245 -5.65 22.64 -0.46
N PRO A 246 -6.54 22.15 0.43
CA PRO A 246 -6.27 21.16 1.48
C PRO A 246 -6.07 19.74 0.91
N LEU A 247 -5.16 18.96 1.51
CA LEU A 247 -5.01 17.52 1.22
C LEU A 247 -5.73 16.70 2.28
N PRO A 248 -6.51 15.69 1.89
CA PRO A 248 -7.26 14.92 2.84
C PRO A 248 -6.33 13.89 3.51
N ALA A 249 -6.16 13.99 4.84
CA ALA A 249 -5.23 13.18 5.63
C ALA A 249 -5.63 11.70 5.74
N GLY A 250 -4.75 10.86 6.30
CA GLY A 250 -5.05 9.43 6.56
C GLY A 250 -5.11 8.56 5.31
N ARG A 251 -4.38 8.94 4.25
CA ARG A 251 -4.32 8.24 2.96
C ARG A 251 -2.89 7.92 2.60
N ARG A 252 -2.69 6.85 1.83
CA ARG A 252 -1.40 6.61 1.17
C ARG A 252 -1.06 7.74 0.22
N VAL A 253 0.18 8.20 0.26
CA VAL A 253 0.65 9.28 -0.60
C VAL A 253 1.69 8.74 -1.58
N TYR A 254 1.38 8.86 -2.87
CA TYR A 254 2.33 8.62 -3.94
C TYR A 254 3.03 9.94 -4.26
N LEU A 255 4.33 9.99 -4.02
CA LEU A 255 5.18 11.16 -4.25
C LEU A 255 5.79 11.11 -5.63
N PHE A 256 5.49 12.11 -6.45
CA PHE A 256 6.06 12.30 -7.77
C PHE A 256 7.08 13.44 -7.73
N SER A 257 8.13 13.35 -8.54
CA SER A 257 9.06 14.45 -8.73
C SER A 257 9.33 14.70 -10.21
N PRO A 258 9.40 15.98 -10.65
CA PRO A 258 9.90 16.31 -11.98
C PRO A 258 11.41 16.10 -12.11
N LYS A 259 12.11 15.96 -10.97
CA LYS A 259 13.57 15.77 -10.88
C LYS A 259 13.90 14.33 -10.51
N THR A 260 15.16 13.98 -10.69
CA THR A 260 15.71 12.72 -10.20
C THR A 260 15.64 12.67 -8.67
N TRP A 261 15.27 11.52 -8.12
CA TRP A 261 15.33 11.26 -6.70
C TRP A 261 16.77 11.06 -6.23
N THR A 262 17.10 11.74 -5.15
CA THR A 262 18.36 11.57 -4.41
C THR A 262 18.03 11.28 -2.95
N PRO A 263 18.93 10.67 -2.16
CA PRO A 263 18.67 10.40 -0.76
C PRO A 263 18.22 11.65 0.03
N ALA A 264 18.83 12.81 -0.24
CA ALA A 264 18.45 14.06 0.39
C ALA A 264 17.06 14.57 -0.03
N ALA A 265 16.75 14.54 -1.33
CA ALA A 265 15.46 15.00 -1.85
C ALA A 265 14.31 14.10 -1.37
N THR A 266 14.53 12.79 -1.38
CA THR A 266 13.55 11.82 -0.92
C THR A 266 13.27 11.97 0.57
N ALA A 267 14.33 12.11 1.40
CA ALA A 267 14.16 12.33 2.83
C ALA A 267 13.43 13.65 3.14
N ALA A 268 13.68 14.72 2.36
CA ALA A 268 12.96 15.98 2.52
C ALA A 268 11.46 15.83 2.19
N ALA A 269 11.13 15.19 1.06
CA ALA A 269 9.75 14.99 0.64
C ALA A 269 8.97 14.10 1.63
N ILE A 270 9.58 13.04 2.15
CA ILE A 270 8.95 12.18 3.17
C ILE A 270 8.68 12.97 4.46
N ARG A 271 9.62 13.79 4.93
CA ARG A 271 9.42 14.63 6.13
C ARG A 271 8.26 15.60 5.94
N GLU A 272 8.19 16.24 4.78
CA GLU A 272 7.09 17.15 4.44
C GLU A 272 5.75 16.42 4.50
N VAL A 273 5.63 15.29 3.82
CA VAL A 273 4.39 14.48 3.83
C VAL A 273 4.01 14.03 5.24
N THR A 274 4.98 13.52 6.01
CA THR A 274 4.74 13.00 7.36
C THR A 274 4.31 14.10 8.34
N SER A 275 4.65 15.36 8.08
CA SER A 275 4.27 16.50 8.93
C SER A 275 2.76 16.77 8.96
N TRP A 276 2.04 16.36 7.91
CA TRP A 276 0.59 16.56 7.79
C TRP A 276 -0.18 15.24 7.57
N GLN A 277 0.47 14.15 7.19
CA GLN A 277 -0.15 12.83 7.15
C GLN A 277 -0.43 12.34 8.58
N GLY A 278 -1.70 12.13 8.91
CA GLY A 278 -2.08 11.28 10.04
C GLY A 278 -1.78 9.80 9.80
N THR A 279 -2.12 8.93 10.77
CA THR A 279 -1.92 7.48 10.67
C THR A 279 -2.68 6.87 9.50
N VAL A 280 -2.00 6.05 8.68
CA VAL A 280 -2.60 5.26 7.59
C VAL A 280 -2.62 3.80 8.01
N SER A 281 -3.81 3.19 8.07
CA SER A 281 -3.94 1.75 8.35
C SER A 281 -4.06 0.96 7.05
N CYS A 282 -3.52 -0.26 7.06
CA CYS A 282 -3.90 -1.27 6.09
C CYS A 282 -5.19 -1.94 6.55
N SER A 283 -6.26 -1.79 5.77
CA SER A 283 -7.40 -2.68 5.89
C SER A 283 -7.01 -4.03 5.29
N PRO A 284 -7.09 -5.14 6.03
CA PRO A 284 -6.99 -6.45 5.42
C PRO A 284 -8.17 -6.59 4.45
N SER A 285 -7.83 -6.88 3.20
CA SER A 285 -8.77 -7.31 2.14
C SER A 285 -9.39 -8.65 2.48
#